data_AF-A0A934VXM5-F1
#
_entry.id   AF-A0A934VXM5-F1
#
_cell.length_a   1.000
_cell.length_b   1.000
_cell.length_c   1.000
_cell.angle_alpha   90.00
_cell.angle_beta   90.00
_cell.angle_gamma   90.00
#
_symmetry.space_group_name_H-M   'P 1'
#
loop_
_entity.id
_entity.type
_entity.pdbx_description
1 polymer ?
#
loop_
_entity_poly.entity_id
_entity_poly.type
_entity_poly.pdbx_seq_one_letter_code
_entity_poly.pdbx_strand_id
1 'polypeptide(L)'
;MKRRFRTILMKSALAVVFVLSVTVGILSIPRKVEGVYSAGRLISCMCDGSDYIRFHGGFVVHYSSAHEPADLLGRYEVKSDGSVEVYMLPLRKGESEELLFSLGRPRIGFALASTPEESGSCLLMRFPTTSSITDMIARQEVSQVSIPDDTKIVTTFYDSSLAVIREETKPIKNRKAEQAAGVNGGLAR
;
A
#
# COMPACT_ATOMS: atom_id res chain seq x y z
N MET A 1 -46.95 -0.91 -33.86
CA MET A 1 -46.03 -0.31 -32.87
C MET A 1 -45.17 -1.31 -32.09
N LYS A 2 -45.70 -2.42 -31.56
CA LYS A 2 -44.95 -3.37 -30.70
C LYS A 2 -43.69 -4.02 -31.30
N ARG A 3 -43.65 -4.33 -32.61
CA ARG A 3 -42.46 -4.93 -33.26
C ARG A 3 -41.26 -3.98 -33.36
N ARG A 4 -41.48 -2.73 -33.79
CA ARG A 4 -40.41 -1.72 -33.91
C ARG A 4 -39.78 -1.38 -32.56
N PHE A 5 -40.60 -1.29 -31.51
CA PHE A 5 -40.12 -1.05 -30.15
C PHE A 5 -39.22 -2.19 -29.64
N ARG A 6 -39.61 -3.46 -29.87
CA ARG A 6 -38.78 -4.63 -29.53
C ARG A 6 -37.44 -4.63 -30.26
N THR A 7 -37.41 -4.28 -31.55
CA THR A 7 -36.16 -4.24 -32.33
C THR A 7 -35.21 -3.16 -31.83
N ILE A 8 -35.72 -1.97 -31.48
CA ILE A 8 -34.90 -0.88 -30.92
C ILE A 8 -34.34 -1.30 -29.55
N LEU A 9 -35.18 -1.83 -28.67
CA LEU A 9 -34.76 -2.29 -27.34
C LEU A 9 -33.67 -3.37 -27.42
N MET A 10 -33.82 -4.34 -28.33
CA MET A 10 -32.85 -5.42 -28.51
C MET A 10 -31.50 -4.92 -29.05
N LYS A 11 -31.51 -3.95 -29.99
CA LYS A 11 -30.27 -3.33 -30.49
C LYS A 11 -29.56 -2.53 -29.41
N SER A 12 -30.30 -1.76 -28.60
CA SER A 12 -29.74 -1.02 -27.47
C SER A 12 -29.15 -1.95 -26.41
N ALA A 13 -29.84 -3.04 -26.07
CA ALA A 13 -29.33 -4.04 -25.14
C ALA A 13 -28.03 -4.69 -25.65
N LEU A 14 -27.99 -5.06 -26.95
CA LEU A 14 -26.78 -5.62 -27.57
C LEU A 14 -25.60 -4.64 -27.53
N ALA A 15 -25.86 -3.35 -27.80
CA ALA A 15 -24.83 -2.32 -27.73
C ALA A 15 -24.27 -2.16 -26.31
N VAL A 16 -25.13 -2.17 -25.29
CA VAL A 16 -24.71 -2.11 -23.88
C VAL A 16 -23.86 -3.33 -23.51
N VAL A 17 -24.29 -4.54 -23.89
CA VAL A 17 -23.53 -5.77 -23.65
C VAL A 17 -22.16 -5.70 -24.31
N PHE A 18 -22.10 -5.27 -25.57
CA PHE A 18 -20.85 -5.13 -26.31
C PHE A 18 -19.87 -4.16 -25.60
N VAL A 19 -20.35 -2.98 -25.19
CA VAL A 19 -19.53 -2.00 -24.48
C VAL A 19 -19.01 -2.55 -23.15
N LEU A 20 -19.87 -3.24 -22.39
CA LEU A 20 -19.47 -3.88 -21.14
C LEU A 20 -18.40 -4.96 -21.36
N SER A 21 -18.58 -5.83 -22.37
CA SER A 21 -17.62 -6.88 -22.69
C SER A 21 -16.25 -6.31 -23.09
N VAL A 22 -16.22 -5.26 -23.91
CA VAL A 22 -14.97 -4.57 -24.29
C VAL A 22 -14.29 -3.96 -23.06
N THR A 23 -15.06 -3.34 -22.18
CA THR A 23 -14.53 -2.71 -20.96
C THR A 23 -13.91 -3.73 -20.01
N VAL A 24 -14.62 -4.85 -19.76
CA VAL A 24 -14.10 -5.96 -18.93
C VAL A 24 -12.85 -6.58 -19.55
N GLY A 25 -12.84 -6.74 -20.88
CA GLY A 25 -11.67 -7.21 -21.62
C GLY A 25 -10.46 -6.32 -21.40
N ILE A 26 -10.61 -5.00 -21.54
CA ILE A 26 -9.52 -4.03 -21.31
C ILE A 26 -9.04 -4.06 -19.86
N LEU A 27 -9.96 -4.06 -18.89
CA LEU A 27 -9.61 -4.08 -17.46
C LEU A 27 -8.84 -5.34 -17.05
N SER A 28 -8.99 -6.44 -17.80
CA SER A 28 -8.35 -7.73 -17.53
C SER A 28 -6.96 -7.88 -18.15
N ILE A 29 -6.44 -6.89 -18.89
CA ILE A 29 -5.10 -6.97 -19.49
C ILE A 29 -4.02 -6.88 -18.39
N PRO A 30 -3.02 -7.78 -18.33
CA PRO A 30 -1.89 -7.66 -17.42
C PRO A 30 -1.16 -6.33 -17.60
N ARG A 31 -0.71 -5.72 -16.50
CA ARG A 31 0.02 -4.45 -16.53
C ARG A 31 1.17 -4.48 -15.52
N LYS A 32 2.17 -3.62 -15.74
CA LYS A 32 3.23 -3.35 -14.76
C LYS A 32 2.62 -2.99 -13.40
N VAL A 33 3.24 -3.46 -12.31
CA VAL A 33 2.77 -3.21 -10.94
C VAL A 33 2.91 -1.75 -10.49
N GLU A 34 3.81 -0.96 -11.12
CA GLU A 34 4.05 0.46 -10.79
C GLU A 34 2.77 1.30 -10.65
N GLY A 35 2.64 2.07 -9.57
CA GLY A 35 1.52 3.01 -9.39
C GLY A 35 0.84 2.88 -8.02
N VAL A 36 -0.31 3.53 -7.88
CA VAL A 36 -1.03 3.65 -6.61
C VAL A 36 -2.27 2.78 -6.60
N TYR A 37 -2.45 2.06 -5.50
CA TYR A 37 -3.56 1.16 -5.22
C TYR A 37 -4.28 1.61 -3.96
N SER A 38 -5.60 1.52 -3.93
CA SER A 38 -6.37 1.60 -2.68
C SER A 38 -6.11 0.33 -1.89
N ALA A 39 -5.56 0.47 -0.70
CA ALA A 39 -5.49 -0.61 0.27
C ALA A 39 -6.72 -0.54 1.17
N GLY A 40 -7.50 -1.62 1.17
CA GLY A 40 -8.55 -1.81 2.18
C GLY A 40 -7.97 -2.48 3.42
N ARG A 41 -8.71 -3.47 3.94
CA ARG A 41 -8.42 -4.26 5.17
C ARG A 41 -7.02 -4.90 5.28
N LEU A 42 -6.21 -4.92 4.22
CA LEU A 42 -4.85 -5.46 4.23
C LEU A 42 -3.90 -4.73 5.18
N ILE A 43 -4.07 -3.41 5.33
CA ILE A 43 -3.23 -2.58 6.17
C ILE A 43 -4.18 -1.70 6.99
N SER A 44 -4.96 -2.32 7.87
CA SER A 44 -5.87 -1.56 8.73
C SER A 44 -5.10 -0.98 9.91
N CYS A 45 -4.78 0.30 9.87
CA CYS A 45 -4.60 1.05 11.11
C CYS A 45 -6.00 1.29 11.74
N MET A 46 -6.09 1.45 13.07
CA MET A 46 -7.37 1.72 13.75
C MET A 46 -7.85 3.18 13.62
N CYS A 47 -7.32 3.92 12.63
CA CYS A 47 -7.58 5.35 12.47
C CYS A 47 -8.52 5.60 11.28
N ASP A 48 -9.32 6.67 11.34
CA ASP A 48 -10.28 7.05 10.30
C ASP A 48 -9.56 7.65 9.08
N GLY A 49 -8.83 6.81 8.34
CA GLY A 49 -8.07 7.17 7.14
C GLY A 49 -8.35 6.23 5.96
N SER A 50 -8.08 6.71 4.75
CA SER A 50 -8.00 5.86 3.56
C SER A 50 -6.55 5.43 3.35
N ASP A 51 -6.33 4.14 3.20
CA ASP A 51 -5.01 3.55 2.97
C ASP A 51 -4.74 3.36 1.48
N TYR A 52 -3.50 3.64 1.10
CA TYR A 52 -3.01 3.52 -0.26
C TYR A 52 -1.64 2.87 -0.27
N ILE A 53 -1.35 2.11 -1.32
CA ILE A 53 -0.06 1.49 -1.55
C ILE A 53 0.49 1.99 -2.88
N ARG A 54 1.69 2.55 -2.86
CA ARG A 54 2.44 2.96 -4.03
C ARG A 54 3.56 1.95 -4.29
N PHE A 55 3.55 1.36 -5.48
CA PHE A 55 4.67 0.58 -6.01
C PHE A 55 5.53 1.48 -6.87
N HIS A 56 6.81 1.61 -6.51
CA HIS A 56 7.75 2.43 -7.25
C HIS A 56 9.19 1.92 -7.14
N GLY A 57 9.80 1.61 -8.29
CA GLY A 57 11.26 1.39 -8.35
C GLY A 57 11.76 0.22 -7.49
N GLY A 58 10.97 -0.84 -7.34
CA GLY A 58 11.27 -1.99 -6.49
C GLY A 58 10.80 -1.84 -5.03
N PHE A 59 10.30 -0.67 -4.64
CA PHE A 59 9.84 -0.38 -3.29
C PHE A 59 8.32 -0.25 -3.18
N VAL A 60 7.83 -0.54 -1.98
CA VAL A 60 6.43 -0.39 -1.60
C VAL A 60 6.32 0.67 -0.52
N VAL A 61 5.53 1.69 -0.79
CA VAL A 61 5.23 2.78 0.14
C VAL A 61 3.76 2.69 0.53
N HIS A 62 3.48 2.66 1.82
CA HIS A 62 2.14 2.75 2.38
C HIS A 62 1.85 4.20 2.75
N TYR A 63 0.68 4.70 2.37
CA TYR A 63 0.21 6.02 2.75
C TYR A 63 -1.15 5.87 3.41
N SER A 64 -1.33 6.48 4.57
CA SER A 64 -2.61 6.60 5.24
C SER A 64 -3.03 8.07 5.25
N SER A 65 -4.24 8.38 4.80
CA SER A 65 -4.70 9.78 4.78
C SER A 65 -4.85 10.42 6.16
N ALA A 66 -4.81 9.61 7.23
CA ALA A 66 -4.84 10.07 8.62
C ALA A 66 -3.45 10.40 9.18
N HIS A 67 -2.38 9.94 8.54
CA HIS A 67 -1.02 10.01 9.06
C HIS A 67 -0.04 10.41 7.97
N GLU A 68 0.61 11.55 8.16
CA GLU A 68 1.80 11.93 7.39
C GLU A 68 3.03 11.85 8.30
N PRO A 69 4.22 11.53 7.76
CA PRO A 69 4.52 11.18 6.35
C PRO A 69 4.06 9.77 5.95
N ALA A 70 4.19 9.41 4.67
CA ALA A 70 3.97 8.03 4.19
C ALA A 70 5.09 7.10 4.69
N ASP A 71 4.84 5.80 4.76
CA ASP A 71 5.78 4.80 5.29
C ASP A 71 6.38 3.94 4.18
N LEU A 72 7.71 3.81 4.18
CA LEU A 72 8.42 2.84 3.35
C LEU A 72 8.22 1.44 3.94
N LEU A 73 7.21 0.75 3.41
CA LEU A 73 6.76 -0.55 3.91
C LEU A 73 7.76 -1.67 3.60
N GLY A 74 8.33 -1.64 2.39
CA GLY A 74 8.89 -2.87 1.84
C GLY A 74 9.57 -2.75 0.49
N ARG A 75 9.98 -3.91 -0.02
CA ARG A 75 10.29 -4.12 -1.43
C ARG A 75 9.24 -5.02 -2.07
N TYR A 76 9.18 -5.03 -3.39
CA TYR A 76 8.42 -6.03 -4.13
C TYR A 76 9.29 -6.73 -5.17
N GLU A 77 8.89 -7.94 -5.51
CA GLU A 77 9.54 -8.76 -6.52
C GLU A 77 8.51 -9.28 -7.50
N VAL A 78 8.76 -9.09 -8.79
CA VAL A 78 7.89 -9.59 -9.86
C VAL A 78 8.39 -10.95 -10.30
N LYS A 79 7.56 -11.99 -10.18
CA LYS A 79 7.89 -13.36 -10.57
C LYS A 79 7.75 -13.57 -12.08
N SER A 80 8.31 -14.66 -12.57
CA SER A 80 8.26 -15.05 -13.99
C SER A 80 6.84 -15.27 -14.50
N ASP A 81 5.90 -15.62 -13.63
CA ASP A 81 4.50 -15.79 -13.97
C ASP A 81 3.71 -14.47 -13.95
N GLY A 82 4.35 -13.35 -13.60
CA GLY A 82 3.75 -12.02 -13.50
C GLY A 82 3.03 -11.75 -12.17
N SER A 83 3.04 -12.69 -11.22
CA SER A 83 2.66 -12.39 -9.82
C SER A 83 3.72 -11.49 -9.17
N VAL A 84 3.34 -10.86 -8.06
CA VAL A 84 4.22 -9.96 -7.30
C VAL A 84 4.21 -10.40 -5.85
N GLU A 85 5.37 -10.54 -5.25
CA GLU A 85 5.52 -10.74 -3.81
C GLU A 85 5.95 -9.43 -3.17
N VAL A 86 5.35 -9.08 -2.04
CA VAL A 86 5.68 -7.87 -1.27
C VAL A 86 6.29 -8.27 0.05
N TYR A 87 7.49 -7.78 0.28
CA TYR A 87 8.32 -8.11 1.43
C TYR A 87 8.47 -6.88 2.32
N MET A 88 8.20 -7.04 3.61
CA MET A 88 8.39 -6.00 4.60
C MET A 88 9.88 -5.80 4.91
N LEU A 89 10.31 -4.54 5.02
CA LEU A 89 11.68 -4.24 5.44
C LEU A 89 11.86 -4.62 6.92
N PRO A 90 12.97 -5.29 7.28
CA PRO A 90 13.22 -5.63 8.68
C PRO A 90 13.47 -4.36 9.50
N LEU A 91 12.95 -4.34 10.73
CA LEU A 91 13.22 -3.26 11.66
C LEU A 91 14.65 -3.34 12.18
N ARG A 92 15.17 -4.54 12.48
CA ARG A 92 16.54 -4.70 12.98
C ARG A 92 17.50 -5.18 11.92
N LYS A 93 18.76 -4.79 12.09
CA LYS A 93 19.85 -5.28 11.25
C LYS A 93 20.05 -6.79 11.47
N GLY A 94 20.01 -7.54 10.38
CA GLY A 94 20.23 -8.99 10.38
C GLY A 94 18.96 -9.84 10.49
N GLU A 95 17.79 -9.22 10.68
CA GLU A 95 16.51 -9.90 10.52
C GLU A 95 16.22 -10.13 9.02
N SER A 96 15.56 -11.24 8.71
CA SER A 96 15.10 -11.53 7.35
C SER A 96 13.86 -10.70 7.02
N GLU A 97 13.73 -10.32 5.75
CA GLU A 97 12.48 -9.78 5.23
C GLU A 97 11.35 -10.81 5.35
N GLU A 98 10.14 -10.33 5.62
CA GLU A 98 8.95 -11.15 5.77
C GLU A 98 8.00 -10.92 4.61
N LEU A 99 7.42 -11.99 4.06
CA LEU A 99 6.40 -11.88 3.01
C LEU A 99 5.11 -11.32 3.63
N LEU A 100 4.75 -10.10 3.23
CA LEU A 100 3.56 -9.43 3.75
C LEU A 100 2.30 -9.86 3.00
N PHE A 101 2.34 -9.80 1.67
CA PHE A 101 1.27 -10.28 0.80
C PHE A 101 1.78 -10.55 -0.62
N SER A 102 0.98 -11.28 -1.38
CA SER A 102 1.22 -11.53 -2.81
C SER A 102 0.12 -10.92 -3.66
N LEU A 103 0.47 -10.33 -4.80
CA LEU A 103 -0.46 -9.86 -5.83
C LEU A 103 -0.52 -10.85 -7.00
N GLY A 104 -1.70 -11.39 -7.27
CA GLY A 104 -1.96 -12.12 -8.50
C GLY A 104 -1.94 -11.16 -9.70
N ARG A 105 -1.13 -11.49 -10.72
CA ARG A 105 -0.97 -10.81 -12.03
C ARG A 105 -1.69 -9.47 -12.11
N PRO A 106 -1.05 -8.36 -11.71
CA PRO A 106 -1.68 -7.04 -11.68
C PRO A 106 -2.32 -6.68 -13.01
N ARG A 107 -3.54 -6.15 -12.96
CA ARG A 107 -4.33 -5.76 -14.13
C ARG A 107 -4.41 -4.25 -14.24
N ILE A 108 -5.03 -3.76 -15.32
CA ILE A 108 -5.16 -2.32 -15.57
C ILE A 108 -5.91 -1.61 -14.43
N GLY A 109 -7.00 -2.21 -13.92
CA GLY A 109 -7.85 -1.58 -12.92
C GLY A 109 -7.69 -2.11 -11.50
N PHE A 110 -7.03 -3.25 -11.31
CA PHE A 110 -6.94 -3.88 -9.99
C PHE A 110 -5.83 -4.92 -9.90
N ALA A 111 -5.54 -5.37 -8.68
CA ALA A 111 -4.81 -6.59 -8.39
C ALA A 111 -5.55 -7.40 -7.32
N LEU A 112 -5.42 -8.73 -7.35
CA LEU A 112 -5.90 -9.58 -6.26
C LEU A 112 -4.75 -9.81 -5.30
N ALA A 113 -4.92 -9.40 -4.06
CA ALA A 113 -3.91 -9.53 -3.02
C ALA A 113 -4.30 -10.64 -2.05
N SER A 114 -3.35 -11.46 -1.64
CA SER A 114 -3.53 -12.53 -0.67
C SER A 114 -2.43 -12.47 0.39
N THR A 115 -2.78 -12.63 1.66
CA THR A 115 -1.81 -12.72 2.76
C THR A 115 -1.42 -14.18 3.01
N PRO A 116 -0.25 -14.44 3.63
CA PRO A 116 0.14 -15.80 3.99
C PRO A 116 -0.75 -16.42 5.09
N GLU A 117 -1.22 -15.60 6.03
CA GLU A 117 -1.91 -16.04 7.24
C GLU A 117 -3.42 -16.18 7.08
N GLU A 118 -4.04 -15.36 6.23
CA GLU A 118 -5.45 -15.46 5.92
C GLU A 118 -5.61 -16.05 4.51
N SER A 119 -6.40 -17.12 4.39
CA SER A 119 -6.82 -17.66 3.08
C SER A 119 -7.72 -16.70 2.28
N GLY A 120 -7.92 -15.48 2.78
CA GLY A 120 -8.65 -14.41 2.14
C GLY A 120 -7.82 -13.73 1.06
N SER A 121 -8.42 -13.56 -0.12
CA SER A 121 -7.94 -12.59 -1.09
C SER A 121 -8.79 -11.33 -0.99
N CYS A 122 -8.17 -10.17 -1.21
CA CYS A 122 -8.87 -8.91 -1.36
C CYS A 122 -8.49 -8.24 -2.67
N LEU A 123 -9.36 -7.35 -3.12
CA LEU A 123 -9.18 -6.66 -4.39
C LEU A 123 -8.60 -5.27 -4.11
N LEU A 124 -7.40 -5.02 -4.64
CA LEU A 124 -6.75 -3.72 -4.62
C LEU A 124 -7.12 -2.96 -5.89
N MET A 125 -7.86 -1.87 -5.74
CA MET A 125 -8.24 -1.01 -6.87
C MET A 125 -7.06 -0.13 -7.27
N ARG A 126 -6.71 -0.11 -8.56
CA ARG A 126 -5.62 0.72 -9.08
C ARG A 126 -6.13 2.05 -9.60
N PHE A 127 -5.47 3.13 -9.21
CA PHE A 127 -5.78 4.47 -9.70
C PHE A 127 -4.89 4.89 -10.86
N PRO A 128 -5.41 5.71 -11.79
CA PRO A 128 -4.60 6.32 -12.83
C PRO A 128 -3.60 7.30 -12.22
N THR A 129 -2.42 7.40 -12.83
CA THR A 129 -1.32 8.24 -12.33
C THR A 129 -1.65 9.74 -12.28
N THR A 130 -2.66 10.20 -13.04
CA THR A 130 -3.03 11.62 -13.17
C THR A 130 -4.13 12.08 -12.21
N SER A 131 -4.47 11.28 -11.19
CA SER A 131 -5.44 11.73 -10.18
C SER A 131 -4.76 12.65 -9.16
N SER A 132 -5.48 13.64 -8.63
CA SER A 132 -4.92 14.59 -7.64
C SER A 132 -4.35 13.86 -6.40
N ILE A 133 -5.06 12.85 -5.91
CA ILE A 133 -4.62 12.02 -4.79
C ILE A 133 -3.35 11.24 -5.16
N THR A 134 -3.30 10.65 -6.36
CA THR A 134 -2.11 9.92 -6.84
C THR A 134 -0.90 10.82 -6.97
N ASP A 135 -1.07 12.02 -7.50
CA ASP A 135 0.01 13.01 -7.63
C ASP A 135 0.50 13.51 -6.27
N MET A 136 -0.40 13.69 -5.29
CA MET A 136 -0.05 14.05 -3.92
C MET A 136 0.79 12.95 -3.25
N ILE A 137 0.32 11.70 -3.30
CA ILE A 137 1.05 10.53 -2.75
C ILE A 137 2.40 10.36 -3.45
N ALA A 138 2.47 10.67 -4.75
CA ALA A 138 3.71 10.57 -5.49
C ALA A 138 4.79 11.58 -5.02
N ARG A 139 4.37 12.70 -4.43
CA ARG A 139 5.24 13.83 -4.07
C ARG A 139 5.47 13.99 -2.57
N GLN A 140 4.78 13.22 -1.74
CA GLN A 140 4.92 13.27 -0.29
C GLN A 140 6.28 12.76 0.18
N GLU A 141 6.66 13.22 1.36
CA GLU A 141 7.77 12.66 2.11
C GLU A 141 7.44 11.23 2.55
N VAL A 142 8.46 10.37 2.52
CA VAL A 142 8.38 8.97 2.94
C VAL A 142 9.30 8.78 4.14
N SER A 143 8.86 8.04 5.16
CA SER A 143 9.65 7.70 6.33
C SER A 143 9.91 6.20 6.41
N GLN A 144 11.05 5.82 6.99
CA GLN A 144 11.36 4.44 7.33
C GLN A 144 11.90 4.41 8.76
N VAL A 145 11.36 3.51 9.57
CA VAL A 145 11.84 3.27 10.93
C VAL A 145 12.78 2.06 10.93
N SER A 146 13.92 2.20 11.61
CA SER A 146 14.85 1.11 11.87
C SER A 146 15.35 1.13 13.32
N ILE A 147 15.77 -0.03 13.80
CA ILE A 147 16.34 -0.27 15.12
C ILE A 147 17.73 -0.88 14.90
N PRO A 148 18.75 -0.04 14.67
CA PRO A 148 20.11 -0.51 14.41
C PRO A 148 20.75 -1.20 15.62
N ASP A 149 20.32 -0.86 16.84
CA ASP A 149 20.74 -1.47 18.10
C ASP A 149 19.62 -1.33 19.16
N ASP A 150 19.75 -2.02 20.30
CA ASP A 150 18.73 -2.03 21.37
C ASP A 150 18.59 -0.71 22.14
N THR A 151 19.33 0.34 21.74
CA THR A 151 19.35 1.62 22.46
C THR A 151 18.69 2.76 21.70
N LYS A 152 18.53 2.65 20.37
CA LYS A 152 18.03 3.76 19.55
C LYS A 152 17.12 3.31 18.41
N ILE A 153 16.18 4.19 18.09
CA ILE A 153 15.32 4.14 16.91
C ILE A 153 15.83 5.22 15.97
N VAL A 154 16.05 4.86 14.70
CA VAL A 154 16.41 5.79 13.64
C VAL A 154 15.24 5.86 12.66
N THR A 155 14.75 7.07 12.42
CA THR A 155 13.76 7.35 11.38
C THR A 155 14.45 8.10 10.24
N THR A 156 14.55 7.47 9.08
CA THR A 156 15.08 8.09 7.85
C THR A 156 13.92 8.62 7.03
N PHE A 157 14.03 9.87 6.57
CA PHE A 157 13.03 10.51 5.72
C PHE A 157 13.58 10.69 4.31
N TYR A 158 12.74 10.44 3.32
CA TYR A 158 13.07 10.41 1.91
C TYR A 158 12.14 11.29 1.09
N ASP A 159 12.62 11.75 -0.07
CA ASP A 159 11.82 12.46 -1.05
C ASP A 159 11.05 11.51 -1.99
N SER A 160 10.34 12.09 -2.95
CA SER A 160 9.56 11.37 -3.97
C SER A 160 10.35 10.37 -4.83
N SER A 161 11.68 10.52 -4.88
CA SER A 161 12.63 9.67 -5.61
C SER A 161 13.34 8.67 -4.70
N LEU A 162 12.96 8.62 -3.42
CA LEU A 162 13.60 7.84 -2.36
C LEU A 162 15.05 8.28 -2.07
N ALA A 163 15.38 9.54 -2.34
CA ALA A 163 16.64 10.12 -1.89
C ALA A 163 16.50 10.57 -0.42
N VAL A 164 17.53 10.34 0.40
CA VAL A 164 17.52 10.70 1.82
C VAL A 164 17.50 12.22 1.97
N ILE A 165 16.53 12.75 2.72
CA ILE A 165 16.40 14.16 3.08
C ILE A 165 17.02 14.41 4.46
N ARG A 166 16.63 13.62 5.46
CA ARG A 166 17.09 13.77 6.86
C ARG A 166 16.97 12.46 7.64
N GLU A 167 17.65 12.41 8.77
CA GLU A 167 17.58 11.31 9.74
C GLU A 167 17.31 11.86 11.15
N GLU A 168 16.41 11.20 11.87
CA GLU A 168 16.10 11.48 13.27
C GLU A 168 16.44 10.28 14.13
N THR A 169 17.17 10.48 15.23
CA THR A 169 17.52 9.41 16.18
C THR A 169 16.88 9.68 17.54
N LYS A 170 16.15 8.69 18.06
CA LYS A 170 15.51 8.74 19.39
C LYS A 170 15.99 7.57 20.25
N PRO A 171 16.30 7.79 21.54
CA PRO A 171 16.63 6.68 22.43
C PRO A 171 15.39 5.80 22.67
N ILE A 172 15.59 4.48 22.72
CA ILE A 172 14.54 3.55 23.13
C ILE A 172 14.31 3.74 24.62
N LYS A 173 13.14 4.30 24.99
CA LYS A 173 12.74 4.39 26.38
C LYS A 173 12.45 3.01 26.92
N ASN A 174 13.39 2.47 27.68
CA ASN A 174 13.24 1.19 28.34
C ASN A 174 12.30 1.38 29.54
N ARG A 175 10.99 1.14 29.36
CA ARG A 175 9.98 1.25 30.44
C ARG A 175 10.35 0.47 31.70
N LYS A 176 11.06 -0.66 31.56
CA LYS A 176 11.58 -1.46 32.68
C LYS A 176 12.70 -0.75 33.45
N ALA A 177 13.56 0.01 32.77
CA ALA A 177 14.61 0.80 33.41
C ALA A 177 14.04 2.05 34.09
N GLU A 178 13.01 2.71 33.52
CA GLU A 178 12.33 3.84 34.16
C GLU A 178 11.54 3.42 35.41
N GLN A 179 10.92 2.22 35.41
CA GLN A 179 10.30 1.65 36.60
C GLN A 179 11.32 1.21 37.67
N ALA A 180 12.49 0.70 37.26
CA ALA A 180 13.58 0.35 38.18
C ALA A 180 14.34 1.59 38.72
N ALA A 181 14.36 2.69 37.97
CA ALA A 181 15.01 3.95 38.34
C ALA A 181 14.15 4.85 39.24
N GLY A 182 12.95 4.41 39.63
CA GLY A 182 12.19 5.06 40.70
C GLY A 182 11.71 6.48 40.37
N VAL A 183 11.41 6.80 39.10
CA VAL A 183 10.73 8.05 38.76
C VAL A 183 9.25 7.91 39.15
N ASN A 184 8.98 8.03 40.45
CA ASN A 184 7.70 8.43 41.00
C ASN A 184 7.40 9.82 40.46
N GLY A 185 6.81 9.90 39.27
CA GLY A 185 6.10 11.09 38.81
C GLY A 185 4.94 11.31 39.78
N GLY A 186 5.18 12.17 40.77
CA GLY A 186 4.28 12.41 41.88
C GLY A 186 2.87 12.74 41.42
N LEU A 187 1.91 12.00 41.96
CA LEU A 187 0.64 12.57 42.34
C LEU A 187 0.94 13.76 43.27
N ALA A 188 0.70 14.97 42.78
CA ALA A 188 0.53 16.15 43.62
C ALA A 188 -0.72 16.89 43.17
N ARG A 189 -1.84 16.44 43.75
CA ARG A 189 -3.15 17.09 43.95
C ARG A 189 -4.03 17.37 42.73
#